data_AF-A0A2P6TV94-F1
#
_entry.id   AF-A0A2P6TV94-F1
#
_cell.length_a   1.000
_cell.length_b   1.000
_cell.length_c   1.000
_cell.angle_alpha   90.00
_cell.angle_beta   90.00
_cell.angle_gamma   90.00
#
_symmetry.space_group_name_H-M   'P 1'
#
loop_
_entity.id
_entity.type
_entity.pdbx_description
1 polymer ?
#
loop_
_entity_poly.entity_id
_entity_poly.type
_entity_poly.pdbx_seq_one_letter_code
_entity_poly.pdbx_strand_id
1 'polypeptide(L)'
;MSKVATLVGLLLLVAAAQGVALPPFLGAGGTLTAHPKNCADGTVWYSAEAWWRRELAPVPDAARDFGHLHNEACWPHLLTLSAPAPFTLASLAHQNPGRTIRLGVQAIDGVRAPGAVGDGCPENADDEHGIGLACKQLRPADNRTAWRCLQTGGTVAQASVDPATTPPTCKWVDSLSVSPAILATSGLHRMRTRVVMDQPSDVVTPPKRLRHMRALFSGPLVINNGGSPLAGRVQNPEENNIKGVGWGTGTNYSATQLWGPPKLPLGGLWRPWVRMDRGSVNSVPLARHQALIDANFHLDQIGTVLRNASGAWTGQLSINTATLTPGWHKLTLQGKAKDPGTGATNTGSLAVQFEVSGATPAKCGVPIQTHAAADSTLFATKVTVTPANGKAPTTTVNSNARAGAALQLAAPSVTYKPRAGGGTRQVATATYGRLQFNLGWLTPSTRLAGASLWVYLAKGSPGSRTATLAALDGDSLGADALPAPAGRLGQAVLTAASTGTWVQLPLDPVKVAAKLATAGKKLNLALTLDAGAPGSFVVAASASKGAPLLLLTPAC
;
A
#
# COMPACT_ATOMS: atom_id res chain seq x y z
N MET A 1 29.38 -19.55 -47.76
CA MET A 1 28.36 -19.10 -46.79
C MET A 1 28.89 -19.13 -45.35
N SER A 2 29.94 -18.34 -45.02
CA SER A 2 30.60 -18.42 -43.70
C SER A 2 31.17 -17.09 -43.18
N LYS A 3 30.72 -15.94 -43.71
CA LYS A 3 31.25 -14.62 -43.29
C LYS A 3 30.20 -13.68 -42.68
N VAL A 4 28.93 -14.09 -42.65
CA VAL A 4 27.82 -13.26 -42.13
C VAL A 4 27.51 -13.57 -40.65
N ALA A 5 27.86 -14.77 -40.15
CA ALA A 5 27.61 -15.16 -38.76
C ALA A 5 28.56 -14.46 -37.74
N THR A 6 29.78 -14.13 -38.16
CA THR A 6 30.79 -13.54 -37.25
C THR A 6 30.56 -12.05 -36.98
N LEU A 7 29.93 -11.33 -37.91
CA LEU A 7 29.66 -9.89 -37.74
C LEU A 7 28.46 -9.62 -36.81
N VAL A 8 27.48 -10.54 -36.77
CA VAL A 8 26.32 -10.43 -35.87
C VAL A 8 26.70 -10.79 -34.43
N GLY A 9 27.65 -11.72 -34.24
CA GLY A 9 28.18 -12.06 -32.91
C GLY A 9 28.98 -10.94 -32.25
N LEU A 10 29.72 -10.14 -33.04
CA LEU A 10 30.54 -9.05 -32.51
C LEU A 10 29.74 -7.79 -32.15
N LEU A 11 28.63 -7.51 -32.87
CA LEU A 11 27.73 -6.41 -32.56
C LEU A 11 26.87 -6.64 -31.30
N LEU A 12 26.62 -7.90 -30.93
CA LEU A 12 25.91 -8.25 -29.69
C LEU A 12 26.79 -8.18 -28.44
N LEU A 13 28.12 -8.26 -28.56
CA LEU A 13 29.04 -8.14 -27.43
C LEU A 13 29.42 -6.70 -27.07
N VAL A 14 29.33 -5.74 -28.01
CA VAL A 14 29.62 -4.32 -27.73
C VAL A 14 28.46 -3.60 -27.04
N ALA A 15 27.22 -4.10 -27.18
CA ALA A 15 26.05 -3.56 -26.48
C ALA A 15 26.01 -3.92 -24.98
N ALA A 16 26.80 -4.90 -24.53
CA ALA A 16 26.85 -5.33 -23.12
C ALA A 16 27.91 -4.58 -22.27
N ALA A 17 28.81 -3.80 -22.90
CA ALA A 17 29.94 -3.19 -22.22
C ALA A 17 29.83 -1.66 -22.02
N GLN A 18 28.79 -1.01 -22.55
CA GLN A 18 28.49 0.38 -22.20
C GLN A 18 27.63 0.41 -20.94
N GLY A 19 28.29 0.18 -19.80
CA GLY A 19 27.77 0.61 -18.51
C GLY A 19 27.51 2.10 -18.59
N VAL A 20 26.26 2.47 -18.88
CA VAL A 20 25.80 3.85 -18.79
C VAL A 20 26.02 4.26 -17.35
N ALA A 21 27.12 4.98 -17.10
CA ALA A 21 27.35 5.66 -15.85
C ALA A 21 26.12 6.56 -15.64
N LEU A 22 25.25 6.13 -14.73
CA LEU A 22 24.14 6.95 -14.29
C LEU A 22 24.74 8.26 -13.75
N PRO A 23 24.19 9.42 -14.12
CA PRO A 23 24.74 10.68 -13.69
C PRO A 23 24.78 10.74 -12.14
N PRO A 24 25.85 11.30 -11.54
CA PRO A 24 26.13 11.25 -10.10
C PRO A 24 25.08 11.95 -9.20
N PHE A 25 24.07 12.61 -9.78
CA PHE A 25 22.94 13.18 -9.04
C PHE A 25 21.83 12.18 -8.69
N LEU A 26 21.82 10.96 -9.27
CA LEU A 26 21.07 9.81 -8.74
C LEU A 26 21.81 9.14 -7.56
N GLY A 27 23.08 9.50 -7.32
CA GLY A 27 23.95 8.91 -6.29
C GLY A 27 23.84 9.55 -4.90
N ALA A 28 22.94 10.53 -4.71
CA ALA A 28 22.65 11.13 -3.40
C ALA A 28 21.22 10.81 -2.92
N GLY A 29 20.53 9.86 -3.56
CA GLY A 29 19.43 9.16 -2.92
C GLY A 29 20.04 8.35 -1.79
N GLY A 30 19.88 8.79 -0.55
CA GLY A 30 20.32 8.01 0.60
C GLY A 30 19.82 6.58 0.42
N THR A 31 20.74 5.62 0.38
CA THR A 31 20.40 4.21 0.32
C THR A 31 19.38 3.95 1.41
N LEU A 32 18.20 3.42 1.04
CA LEU A 32 17.19 3.00 2.01
C LEU A 32 17.91 2.19 3.08
N THR A 33 17.76 2.58 4.35
CA THR A 33 18.43 1.83 5.39
C THR A 33 17.81 0.44 5.42
N ALA A 34 18.64 -0.59 5.58
CA ALA A 34 18.16 -1.97 5.59
C ALA A 34 16.99 -2.11 6.57
N HIS A 35 15.87 -2.66 6.09
CA HIS A 35 14.68 -2.81 6.93
C HIS A 35 15.03 -3.61 8.19
N PRO A 36 14.64 -3.19 9.42
CA PRO A 36 15.07 -3.79 10.69
C PRO A 36 14.58 -5.23 10.91
N LYS A 37 13.79 -5.74 9.97
CA LYS A 37 13.21 -7.08 9.93
C LYS A 37 13.63 -7.85 8.67
N ASN A 38 14.62 -7.33 7.94
CA ASN A 38 15.16 -7.88 6.69
C ASN A 38 14.07 -8.11 5.63
N CYS A 39 13.11 -7.18 5.53
CA CYS A 39 12.09 -7.22 4.50
C CYS A 39 12.66 -6.77 3.16
N ALA A 40 12.29 -7.47 2.09
CA ALA A 40 12.65 -7.11 0.73
C ALA A 40 11.98 -5.79 0.30
N ASP A 41 12.61 -5.09 -0.65
CA ASP A 41 12.08 -3.84 -1.19
C ASP A 41 10.64 -3.99 -1.70
N GLY A 42 9.81 -2.99 -1.44
CA GLY A 42 8.40 -2.98 -1.80
C GLY A 42 7.50 -3.88 -0.96
N THR A 43 8.05 -4.67 -0.04
CA THR A 43 7.29 -5.35 1.02
C THR A 43 7.18 -4.46 2.25
N VAL A 44 6.21 -4.75 3.11
CA VAL A 44 6.01 -4.01 4.36
C VAL A 44 5.93 -4.99 5.51
N TRP A 45 6.70 -4.76 6.56
CA TRP A 45 6.63 -5.59 7.76
C TRP A 45 5.36 -5.31 8.54
N TYR A 46 4.69 -6.40 8.93
CA TYR A 46 3.53 -6.37 9.81
C TYR A 46 3.70 -7.32 10.98
N SER A 47 3.11 -6.93 12.11
CA SER A 47 2.80 -7.84 13.21
C SER A 47 1.31 -7.68 13.54
N ALA A 48 0.61 -8.81 13.62
CA ALA A 48 -0.66 -8.88 14.31
C ALA A 48 -0.48 -9.59 15.64
N GLU A 49 -1.13 -9.10 16.68
CA GLU A 49 -1.00 -9.65 18.03
C GLU A 49 -2.38 -9.95 18.62
N ALA A 50 -2.43 -10.99 19.44
CA ALA A 50 -3.57 -11.36 20.26
C ALA A 50 -3.10 -11.60 21.68
N TRP A 51 -3.90 -11.22 22.66
CA TRP A 51 -3.49 -11.10 24.06
C TRP A 51 -4.42 -11.89 24.98
N TRP A 52 -3.86 -12.57 25.98
CA TRP A 52 -4.60 -13.11 27.14
C TRP A 52 -4.28 -12.31 28.40
N ARG A 53 -4.53 -11.00 28.34
CA ARG A 53 -4.32 -10.13 29.50
C ARG A 53 -5.61 -9.58 30.08
N ARG A 54 -5.63 -9.28 31.38
CA ARG A 54 -6.75 -8.58 32.03
C ARG A 54 -6.47 -7.07 32.17
N GLU A 55 -5.95 -6.44 31.12
CA GLU A 55 -5.58 -5.01 31.16
C GLU A 55 -6.76 -4.06 31.44
N LEU A 56 -8.00 -4.51 31.18
CA LEU A 56 -9.23 -3.76 31.45
C LEU A 56 -9.88 -4.12 32.80
N ALA A 57 -9.23 -4.96 33.62
CA ALA A 57 -9.68 -5.28 34.97
C ALA A 57 -8.92 -4.43 36.01
N PRO A 58 -9.49 -4.20 37.22
CA PRO A 58 -8.76 -3.63 38.33
C PRO A 58 -7.49 -4.44 38.65
N VAL A 59 -6.43 -3.73 39.07
CA VAL A 59 -5.04 -4.22 39.27
C VAL A 59 -4.85 -5.52 40.07
N PRO A 60 -5.66 -5.92 41.08
CA PRO A 60 -5.38 -7.15 41.84
C PRO A 60 -5.41 -8.46 41.02
N ASP A 61 -5.92 -8.43 39.79
CA ASP A 61 -6.02 -9.60 38.91
C ASP A 61 -4.89 -9.72 37.86
N ALA A 62 -3.91 -8.80 37.85
CA ALA A 62 -2.80 -8.76 36.88
C ALA A 62 -1.87 -10.00 36.95
N ALA A 63 -1.88 -10.73 38.07
CA ALA A 63 -1.14 -11.98 38.24
C ALA A 63 -1.66 -13.13 37.35
N ARG A 64 -2.73 -12.92 36.56
CA ARG A 64 -3.35 -13.93 35.67
C ARG A 64 -3.22 -13.57 34.18
N ASP A 65 -2.20 -12.81 33.81
CA ASP A 65 -1.85 -12.53 32.43
C ASP A 65 -1.11 -13.73 31.82
N PHE A 66 -1.73 -14.40 30.84
CA PHE A 66 -1.20 -15.63 30.23
C PHE A 66 -0.35 -15.36 28.98
N GLY A 67 0.29 -14.19 28.91
CA GLY A 67 1.09 -13.79 27.76
C GLY A 67 0.29 -13.40 26.51
N HIS A 68 0.99 -13.33 25.38
CA HIS A 68 0.41 -12.95 24.08
C HIS A 68 1.14 -13.63 22.91
N LEU A 69 0.51 -13.61 21.74
CA LEU A 69 1.00 -14.24 20.51
C LEU A 69 1.07 -13.22 19.39
N HIS A 70 2.17 -13.24 18.63
CA HIS A 70 2.33 -12.49 17.40
C HIS A 70 2.29 -13.40 16.18
N ASN A 71 1.85 -12.82 15.09
CA ASN A 71 2.01 -13.32 13.74
C ASN A 71 2.65 -12.20 12.91
N GLU A 72 3.94 -12.37 12.59
CA GLU A 72 4.74 -11.38 11.88
C GLU A 72 5.11 -11.86 10.47
N ALA A 73 5.14 -10.96 9.49
CA ALA A 73 5.65 -11.25 8.16
C ALA A 73 6.09 -9.98 7.42
N CYS A 74 7.00 -10.15 6.47
CA CYS A 74 7.23 -9.15 5.42
C CYS A 74 6.20 -9.38 4.32
N TRP A 75 5.21 -8.51 4.23
CA TRP A 75 4.07 -8.71 3.35
C TRP A 75 4.26 -8.04 2.00
N PRO A 76 4.01 -8.76 0.90
CA PRO A 76 4.04 -8.23 -0.47
C PRO A 76 2.83 -7.35 -0.80
N HIS A 77 2.65 -6.23 -0.09
CA HIS A 77 1.47 -5.35 -0.19
C HIS A 77 1.26 -4.83 -1.62
N LEU A 78 0.15 -5.23 -2.26
CA LEU A 78 -0.16 -4.90 -3.66
C LEU A 78 0.90 -5.37 -4.69
N LEU A 79 1.78 -6.31 -4.34
CA LEU A 79 2.67 -6.94 -5.32
C LEU A 79 1.95 -8.07 -6.05
N THR A 80 2.50 -8.49 -7.18
CA THR A 80 1.95 -9.57 -8.00
C THR A 80 2.62 -10.90 -7.67
N LEU A 81 1.81 -11.91 -7.36
CA LEU A 81 2.21 -13.31 -7.23
C LEU A 81 1.74 -14.08 -8.47
N SER A 82 2.68 -14.50 -9.30
CA SER A 82 2.40 -15.23 -10.56
C SER A 82 2.82 -16.69 -10.57
N ALA A 83 3.57 -17.13 -9.56
CA ALA A 83 4.07 -18.49 -9.41
C ALA A 83 4.10 -18.86 -7.92
N PRO A 84 4.23 -20.16 -7.56
CA PRO A 84 4.44 -20.55 -6.18
C PRO A 84 5.62 -19.80 -5.56
N ALA A 85 5.42 -19.23 -4.37
CA ALA A 85 6.47 -18.50 -3.66
C ALA A 85 6.45 -18.82 -2.15
N PRO A 86 7.63 -18.85 -1.50
CA PRO A 86 7.69 -19.00 -0.05
C PRO A 86 7.20 -17.71 0.64
N PHE A 87 6.30 -17.88 1.60
CA PHE A 87 5.89 -16.83 2.54
C PHE A 87 6.51 -17.14 3.89
N THR A 88 7.44 -16.29 4.32
CA THR A 88 8.08 -16.40 5.63
C THR A 88 7.18 -15.78 6.70
N LEU A 89 6.70 -16.61 7.62
CA LEU A 89 5.91 -16.20 8.78
C LEU A 89 6.72 -16.42 10.05
N ALA A 90 6.71 -15.44 10.95
CA ALA A 90 7.25 -15.59 12.29
C ALA A 90 6.12 -15.61 13.32
N SER A 91 6.11 -16.64 14.16
CA SER A 91 5.24 -16.70 15.34
C SER A 91 6.07 -16.36 16.57
N LEU A 92 5.61 -15.40 17.37
CA LEU A 92 6.30 -14.98 18.60
C LEU A 92 5.35 -15.17 19.78
N ALA A 93 5.70 -16.03 20.73
CA ALA A 93 4.92 -16.28 21.93
C ALA A 93 5.64 -15.64 23.12
N HIS A 94 5.06 -14.58 23.69
CA HIS A 94 5.61 -13.89 24.86
C HIS A 94 5.01 -14.45 26.13
N GLN A 95 5.82 -15.18 26.91
CA GLN A 95 5.41 -15.73 28.21
C GLN A 95 4.06 -16.44 28.12
N ASN A 96 3.80 -17.05 26.98
CA ASN A 96 2.51 -17.61 26.65
C ASN A 96 2.60 -19.13 26.82
N PRO A 97 1.87 -19.71 27.78
CA PRO A 97 1.92 -21.15 28.02
C PRO A 97 1.18 -21.94 26.95
N GLY A 98 0.41 -21.24 26.10
CA GLY A 98 -0.37 -21.82 25.02
C GLY A 98 0.46 -22.57 24.00
N ARG A 99 -0.26 -23.39 23.25
CA ARG A 99 0.30 -24.35 22.30
C ARG A 99 -0.06 -23.94 20.89
N THR A 100 0.92 -23.51 20.10
CA THR A 100 0.68 -23.25 18.67
C THR A 100 0.40 -24.58 17.99
N ILE A 101 -0.74 -24.66 17.30
CA ILE A 101 -1.20 -25.88 16.63
C ILE A 101 -1.30 -25.72 15.11
N ARG A 102 -1.32 -24.48 14.61
CA ARG A 102 -1.57 -24.24 13.18
C ARG A 102 -1.02 -22.89 12.73
N LEU A 103 -0.37 -22.90 11.57
CA LEU A 103 -0.09 -21.72 10.75
C LEU A 103 -0.77 -21.86 9.40
N GLY A 104 -1.17 -20.76 8.76
CA GLY A 104 -1.67 -20.85 7.40
C GLY A 104 -1.78 -19.52 6.68
N VAL A 105 -1.89 -19.61 5.36
CA VAL A 105 -2.18 -18.53 4.43
C VAL A 105 -3.47 -18.85 3.69
N GLN A 106 -4.36 -17.87 3.59
CA GLN A 106 -5.69 -18.01 2.98
C GLN A 106 -5.98 -16.83 2.05
N ALA A 107 -6.73 -17.05 0.98
CA ALA A 107 -7.44 -15.98 0.27
C ALA A 107 -8.84 -15.84 0.90
N ILE A 108 -9.20 -14.65 1.37
CA ILE A 108 -10.52 -14.39 1.98
C ILE A 108 -11.60 -14.33 0.90
N ASP A 109 -11.22 -13.87 -0.28
CA ASP A 109 -12.05 -13.63 -1.44
C ASP A 109 -11.52 -14.44 -2.61
N GLY A 110 -12.11 -15.59 -2.89
CA GLY A 110 -11.67 -16.37 -4.03
C GLY A 110 -12.61 -17.51 -4.35
N VAL A 111 -12.44 -18.05 -5.53
CA VAL A 111 -13.05 -19.31 -5.94
C VAL A 111 -11.93 -20.32 -6.09
N ARG A 112 -12.11 -21.53 -5.52
CA ARG A 112 -11.11 -22.59 -5.60
C ARG A 112 -11.08 -23.11 -7.04
N ALA A 113 -9.89 -23.28 -7.61
CA ALA A 113 -9.76 -23.87 -8.93
C ALA A 113 -10.34 -25.30 -8.94
N PRO A 114 -11.06 -25.72 -10.00
CA PRO A 114 -11.58 -27.07 -10.10
C PRO A 114 -10.47 -28.11 -9.92
N GLY A 115 -10.68 -29.08 -9.02
CA GLY A 115 -9.71 -30.13 -8.72
C GLY A 115 -8.51 -29.70 -7.87
N ALA A 116 -8.39 -28.42 -7.48
CA ALA A 116 -7.34 -27.98 -6.57
C ALA A 116 -7.60 -28.52 -5.16
N VAL A 117 -6.80 -29.49 -4.73
CA VAL A 117 -6.74 -29.94 -3.34
C VAL A 117 -5.95 -28.90 -2.56
N GLY A 118 -6.52 -28.32 -1.52
CA GLY A 118 -5.77 -27.44 -0.62
C GLY A 118 -4.79 -28.27 0.22
N ASP A 119 -3.84 -27.61 0.89
CA ASP A 119 -2.83 -28.27 1.75
C ASP A 119 -3.41 -28.92 3.04
N GLY A 120 -4.63 -29.46 2.99
CA GLY A 120 -5.17 -30.34 4.01
C GLY A 120 -5.63 -29.66 5.31
N CYS A 121 -5.61 -28.33 5.41
CA CYS A 121 -6.25 -27.67 6.55
C CYS A 121 -7.76 -27.63 6.34
N PRO A 122 -8.55 -28.24 7.25
CA PRO A 122 -9.99 -28.19 7.13
C PRO A 122 -10.43 -26.73 7.10
N GLU A 123 -11.11 -26.36 6.01
CA GLU A 123 -11.73 -25.04 5.82
C GLU A 123 -12.83 -24.81 6.88
N ASN A 124 -13.28 -25.87 7.55
CA ASN A 124 -14.60 -25.94 8.20
C ASN A 124 -14.55 -26.31 9.69
N ALA A 125 -13.94 -25.50 10.54
CA ALA A 125 -14.33 -25.56 11.97
C ALA A 125 -14.65 -24.18 12.55
N ASP A 126 -14.27 -23.10 11.87
CA ASP A 126 -14.34 -21.76 12.42
C ASP A 126 -14.70 -20.70 11.36
N ASP A 127 -15.84 -20.89 10.68
CA ASP A 127 -16.72 -19.88 10.06
C ASP A 127 -16.18 -18.74 9.17
N GLU A 128 -14.92 -18.77 8.70
CA GLU A 128 -14.45 -17.76 7.74
C GLU A 128 -14.18 -18.39 6.38
N HIS A 129 -15.05 -18.03 5.41
CA HIS A 129 -15.17 -18.47 4.00
C HIS A 129 -13.91 -18.31 3.10
N GLY A 130 -12.70 -18.43 3.64
CA GLY A 130 -11.46 -18.29 2.88
C GLY A 130 -10.91 -19.61 2.35
N ILE A 131 -10.27 -19.56 1.19
CA ILE A 131 -9.59 -20.70 0.56
C ILE A 131 -8.19 -20.83 1.15
N GLY A 132 -7.89 -21.98 1.75
CA GLY A 132 -6.54 -22.30 2.23
C GLY A 132 -5.56 -22.46 1.07
N LEU A 133 -4.53 -21.61 1.03
CA LEU A 133 -3.49 -21.64 0.00
C LEU A 133 -2.20 -22.31 0.46
N ALA A 134 -1.91 -22.23 1.76
CA ALA A 134 -0.80 -22.91 2.38
C ALA A 134 -1.13 -23.18 3.84
N CYS A 135 -0.75 -24.34 4.37
CA CYS A 135 -0.98 -24.63 5.77
C CYS A 135 0.08 -25.52 6.41
N LYS A 136 0.31 -25.30 7.70
CA LYS A 136 1.15 -26.15 8.54
C LYS A 136 0.38 -26.48 9.81
N GLN A 137 -0.22 -27.67 9.83
CA GLN A 137 -0.78 -28.26 11.05
C GLN A 137 0.37 -28.87 11.85
N LEU A 138 0.52 -28.47 13.11
CA LEU A 138 1.52 -29.02 14.00
C LEU A 138 0.95 -30.27 14.67
N ARG A 139 1.70 -31.38 14.61
CA ARG A 139 1.31 -32.62 15.31
C ARG A 139 1.46 -32.43 16.81
N PRO A 140 0.74 -33.19 17.65
CA PRO A 140 0.88 -33.14 19.10
C PRO A 140 2.33 -33.16 19.62
N ALA A 141 3.20 -33.97 19.02
CA ALA A 141 4.62 -34.06 19.38
C ALA A 141 5.43 -32.81 19.00
N ASP A 142 5.05 -32.18 17.88
CA ASP A 142 5.70 -31.00 17.26
C ASP A 142 5.08 -29.68 17.73
N ASN A 143 4.11 -29.76 18.66
CA ASN A 143 3.41 -28.60 19.15
C ASN A 143 4.37 -27.64 19.85
N ARG A 144 4.34 -26.41 19.37
CA ARG A 144 5.22 -25.35 19.84
C ARG A 144 4.62 -24.70 21.07
N THR A 145 5.33 -24.87 22.17
CA THR A 145 5.09 -24.15 23.42
C THR A 145 6.34 -23.36 23.73
N ALA A 146 6.18 -22.21 24.36
CA ALA A 146 7.32 -21.43 24.80
C ALA A 146 8.23 -22.23 25.76
N TRP A 147 7.66 -23.16 26.54
CA TRP A 147 8.40 -24.12 27.37
C TRP A 147 9.35 -25.03 26.60
N ARG A 148 8.97 -25.44 25.39
CA ARG A 148 9.75 -26.31 24.51
C ARG A 148 10.38 -25.54 23.35
N CYS A 149 10.71 -24.26 23.57
CA CYS A 149 11.14 -23.35 22.51
C CYS A 149 12.25 -23.94 21.61
N LEU A 150 13.40 -24.26 22.21
CA LEU A 150 14.55 -24.81 21.48
C LEU A 150 14.27 -26.21 20.92
N GLN A 151 13.56 -27.06 21.67
CA GLN A 151 13.21 -28.42 21.26
C GLN A 151 12.29 -28.47 20.03
N THR A 152 11.53 -27.40 19.80
CA THR A 152 10.57 -27.30 18.68
C THR A 152 11.10 -26.40 17.55
N GLY A 153 12.42 -26.17 17.52
CA GLY A 153 13.10 -25.38 16.49
C GLY A 153 12.89 -23.88 16.60
N GLY A 154 12.47 -23.38 17.77
CA GLY A 154 12.36 -21.96 18.04
C GLY A 154 13.67 -21.35 18.57
N THR A 155 13.71 -20.03 18.61
CA THR A 155 14.77 -19.24 19.24
C THR A 155 14.21 -18.51 20.45
N VAL A 156 14.91 -18.57 21.58
CA VAL A 156 14.55 -17.81 22.77
C VAL A 156 14.86 -16.33 22.50
N ALA A 157 13.83 -15.50 22.34
CA ALA A 157 13.99 -14.07 22.12
C ALA A 157 14.20 -13.31 23.45
N GLN A 158 13.69 -13.86 24.55
CA GLN A 158 13.90 -13.34 25.90
C GLN A 158 13.79 -14.49 26.89
N ALA A 159 14.79 -14.65 27.76
CA ALA A 159 14.75 -15.63 28.83
C ALA A 159 13.61 -15.31 29.83
N SER A 160 13.07 -16.35 30.46
CA SER A 160 12.17 -16.16 31.59
C SER A 160 12.95 -15.70 32.81
N VAL A 161 12.37 -14.81 33.61
CA VAL A 161 12.91 -14.43 34.93
C VAL A 161 12.84 -15.63 35.88
N ASP A 162 11.78 -16.43 35.78
CA ASP A 162 11.60 -17.68 36.52
C ASP A 162 11.12 -18.79 35.56
N PRO A 163 12.03 -19.61 35.04
CA PRO A 163 11.70 -20.75 34.18
C PRO A 163 10.90 -21.87 34.87
N ALA A 164 10.65 -21.83 36.18
CA ALA A 164 9.78 -22.81 36.83
C ALA A 164 8.30 -22.44 36.67
N THR A 165 7.99 -21.14 36.58
CA THR A 165 6.61 -20.63 36.64
C THR A 165 6.20 -19.84 35.40
N THR A 166 7.17 -19.26 34.69
CA THR A 166 6.92 -18.39 33.53
C THR A 166 7.67 -18.92 32.31
N PRO A 167 6.99 -19.16 31.17
CA PRO A 167 7.68 -19.58 29.97
C PRO A 167 8.51 -18.42 29.37
N PRO A 168 9.60 -18.71 28.64
CA PRO A 168 10.36 -17.66 27.97
C PRO A 168 9.56 -17.00 26.84
N THR A 169 10.09 -15.93 26.24
CA THR A 169 9.62 -15.49 24.93
C THR A 169 10.27 -16.35 23.86
N CYS A 170 9.46 -17.00 23.02
CA CYS A 170 9.94 -17.86 21.95
C CYS A 170 9.49 -17.40 20.58
N LYS A 171 10.43 -17.42 19.61
CA LYS A 171 10.18 -17.12 18.20
C LYS A 171 10.35 -18.37 17.35
N TRP A 172 9.39 -18.64 16.46
CA TRP A 172 9.54 -19.63 15.38
C TRP A 172 9.40 -18.93 14.04
N VAL A 173 10.18 -19.36 13.05
CA VAL A 173 10.11 -18.86 11.68
C VAL A 173 9.79 -20.04 10.76
N ASP A 174 8.74 -19.90 9.97
CA ASP A 174 8.29 -20.89 9.00
C ASP A 174 8.27 -20.29 7.60
N SER A 175 8.53 -21.14 6.61
CA SER A 175 8.27 -20.84 5.21
C SER A 175 7.09 -21.68 4.75
N LEU A 176 6.03 -21.03 4.29
CA LEU A 176 4.85 -21.67 3.70
C LEU A 176 4.83 -21.40 2.19
N SER A 177 4.82 -22.45 1.37
CA SER A 177 4.73 -22.29 -0.08
C SER A 177 3.31 -21.92 -0.49
N VAL A 178 3.10 -20.70 -0.99
CA VAL A 178 1.78 -20.23 -1.43
C VAL A 178 1.70 -20.37 -2.94
N SER A 179 0.77 -21.21 -3.41
CA SER A 179 0.54 -21.41 -4.85
C SER A 179 -0.67 -20.60 -5.33
N PRO A 180 -0.49 -19.64 -6.26
CA PRO A 180 -1.62 -18.90 -6.84
C PRO A 180 -2.51 -19.78 -7.72
N ALA A 181 -2.04 -20.95 -8.17
CA ALA A 181 -2.81 -21.89 -8.99
C ALA A 181 -3.99 -22.56 -8.24
N ILE A 182 -4.03 -22.46 -6.92
CA ILE A 182 -5.16 -22.95 -6.11
C ILE A 182 -6.42 -22.09 -6.34
N LEU A 183 -6.24 -20.84 -6.77
CA LEU A 183 -7.34 -19.92 -7.05
C LEU A 183 -7.77 -20.06 -8.52
N ALA A 184 -9.08 -20.07 -8.76
CA ALA A 184 -9.68 -20.03 -10.10
C ALA A 184 -9.64 -18.61 -10.70
N THR A 185 -9.37 -17.60 -9.86
CA THR A 185 -9.44 -16.19 -10.22
C THR A 185 -8.10 -15.49 -10.13
N SER A 186 -7.90 -14.49 -10.99
CA SER A 186 -6.78 -13.55 -10.98
C SER A 186 -7.23 -12.16 -10.52
N GLY A 187 -6.29 -11.25 -10.26
CA GLY A 187 -6.57 -9.87 -9.88
C GLY A 187 -6.28 -9.58 -8.41
N LEU A 188 -6.94 -8.58 -7.84
CA LEU A 188 -6.70 -8.15 -6.47
C LEU A 188 -7.42 -9.06 -5.47
N HIS A 189 -6.65 -9.77 -4.66
CA HIS A 189 -7.14 -10.63 -3.58
C HIS A 189 -6.80 -10.04 -2.21
N ARG A 190 -7.70 -10.20 -1.25
CA ARG A 190 -7.41 -10.02 0.17
C ARG A 190 -6.94 -11.34 0.76
N MET A 191 -5.66 -11.38 1.04
CA MET A 191 -5.04 -12.55 1.61
C MET A 191 -4.87 -12.38 3.11
N ARG A 192 -4.82 -13.49 3.83
CA ARG A 192 -4.71 -13.55 5.27
C ARG A 192 -3.67 -14.57 5.67
N THR A 193 -2.92 -14.26 6.72
CA THR A 193 -2.14 -15.25 7.44
C THR A 193 -2.70 -15.42 8.84
N ARG A 194 -2.45 -16.57 9.44
CA ARG A 194 -2.91 -16.85 10.80
C ARG A 194 -1.95 -17.74 11.55
N VAL A 195 -1.87 -17.49 12.85
CA VAL A 195 -1.32 -18.41 13.84
C VAL A 195 -2.44 -18.74 14.82
N VAL A 196 -2.64 -20.02 15.10
CA VAL A 196 -3.65 -20.50 16.05
C VAL A 196 -2.95 -21.20 17.20
N MET A 197 -3.33 -20.78 18.39
CA MET A 197 -2.80 -21.30 19.64
C MET A 197 -3.95 -21.77 20.52
N ASP A 198 -3.81 -22.97 21.07
CA ASP A 198 -4.70 -23.48 22.10
C ASP A 198 -4.25 -22.97 23.46
N GLN A 199 -5.21 -22.53 24.27
CA GLN A 199 -4.99 -22.36 25.70
C GLN A 199 -4.67 -23.73 26.32
N PRO A 200 -3.71 -23.82 27.26
CA PRO A 200 -3.42 -25.06 27.95
C PRO A 200 -4.65 -25.52 28.74
N SER A 201 -5.00 -26.79 28.65
CA SER A 201 -6.19 -27.36 29.32
C SER A 201 -6.05 -27.45 30.85
N ASP A 202 -4.82 -27.47 31.33
CA ASP A 202 -4.39 -27.57 32.73
C ASP A 202 -4.45 -26.22 33.49
N VAL A 203 -4.57 -25.10 32.78
CA VAL A 203 -4.54 -23.76 33.38
C VAL A 203 -5.93 -23.24 33.78
N VAL A 204 -7.02 -23.90 33.35
CA VAL A 204 -8.40 -23.46 33.65
C VAL A 204 -9.18 -24.58 34.34
N THR A 205 -9.32 -24.49 35.66
CA THR A 205 -10.20 -25.35 36.45
C THR A 205 -11.47 -24.59 36.83
N PRO A 206 -12.68 -25.07 36.47
CA PRO A 206 -12.97 -26.25 35.65
C PRO A 206 -12.71 -25.99 34.15
N PRO A 207 -12.47 -27.04 33.35
CA PRO A 207 -12.16 -26.92 31.92
C PRO A 207 -13.38 -26.43 31.14
N LYS A 208 -13.63 -25.12 31.17
CA LYS A 208 -14.62 -24.48 30.29
C LYS A 208 -13.96 -24.32 28.93
N ARG A 209 -14.43 -25.09 27.93
CA ARG A 209 -14.17 -25.04 26.47
C ARG A 209 -12.76 -24.58 26.07
N LEU A 210 -12.01 -25.44 25.36
CA LEU A 210 -10.73 -25.07 24.74
C LEU A 210 -10.82 -23.68 24.12
N ARG A 211 -10.04 -22.74 24.67
CA ARG A 211 -10.00 -21.38 24.15
C ARG A 211 -8.90 -21.31 23.13
N HIS A 212 -9.24 -20.83 21.95
CA HIS A 212 -8.25 -20.56 20.93
C HIS A 212 -7.91 -19.08 20.99
N MET A 213 -6.62 -18.77 20.91
CA MET A 213 -6.13 -17.46 20.54
C MET A 213 -5.68 -17.51 19.09
N ARG A 214 -6.04 -16.47 18.33
CA ARG A 214 -5.56 -16.33 16.96
C ARG A 214 -5.06 -14.92 16.76
N ALA A 215 -3.83 -14.84 16.26
CA ALA A 215 -3.25 -13.63 15.73
C ALA A 215 -3.29 -13.72 14.20
N LEU A 216 -4.07 -12.83 13.57
CA LEU A 216 -4.27 -12.84 12.13
C LEU A 216 -3.91 -11.47 11.56
N PHE A 217 -3.24 -11.46 10.42
CA PHE A 217 -3.16 -10.26 9.61
C PHE A 217 -3.73 -10.54 8.23
N SER A 218 -4.29 -9.51 7.58
CA SER A 218 -4.72 -9.59 6.18
C SER A 218 -4.36 -8.33 5.42
N GLY A 219 -4.05 -8.47 4.13
CA GLY A 219 -3.76 -7.36 3.24
C GLY A 219 -3.95 -7.75 1.78
N PRO A 220 -3.96 -6.76 0.87
CA PRO A 220 -4.10 -7.00 -0.55
C PRO A 220 -2.83 -7.61 -1.16
N LEU A 221 -3.03 -8.50 -2.12
CA LEU A 221 -2.03 -9.10 -3.00
C LEU A 221 -2.65 -9.28 -4.40
N VAL A 222 -1.89 -9.03 -5.45
CA VAL A 222 -2.36 -9.28 -6.83
C VAL A 222 -1.98 -10.70 -7.22
N ILE A 223 -2.96 -11.50 -7.65
CA ILE A 223 -2.76 -12.86 -8.14
C ILE A 223 -2.76 -12.85 -9.66
N ASN A 224 -1.74 -13.45 -10.28
CA ASN A 224 -1.65 -13.63 -11.72
C ASN A 224 -1.42 -15.10 -12.07
N ASN A 225 -2.50 -15.88 -12.09
CA ASN A 225 -2.50 -17.33 -12.32
C ASN A 225 -3.16 -17.73 -13.66
N GLY A 226 -3.49 -16.77 -14.53
CA GLY A 226 -4.25 -17.01 -15.76
C GLY A 226 -5.74 -17.36 -15.54
N GLY A 227 -6.23 -17.35 -14.29
CA GLY A 227 -7.63 -17.52 -13.95
C GLY A 227 -8.48 -16.32 -14.35
N SER A 228 -9.81 -16.47 -14.29
CA SER A 228 -10.74 -15.39 -14.63
C SER A 228 -10.54 -14.19 -13.70
N PRO A 229 -10.60 -12.93 -14.18
CA PRO A 229 -10.51 -11.78 -13.30
C PRO A 229 -11.58 -11.86 -12.19
N LEU A 230 -11.19 -11.60 -10.94
CA LEU A 230 -12.11 -11.54 -9.82
C LEU A 230 -13.15 -10.44 -10.09
N ALA A 231 -14.38 -10.85 -10.39
CA ALA A 231 -15.44 -9.93 -10.77
C ALA A 231 -15.75 -8.94 -9.63
N GLY A 232 -15.99 -7.67 -9.99
CA GLY A 232 -16.50 -6.66 -9.05
C GLY A 232 -15.46 -6.01 -8.12
N ARG A 233 -14.18 -6.42 -8.15
CA ARG A 233 -13.11 -5.71 -7.43
C ARG A 233 -12.23 -4.90 -8.36
N VAL A 234 -12.81 -3.83 -8.90
CA VAL A 234 -12.03 -2.71 -9.41
C VAL A 234 -11.45 -2.02 -8.18
N GLN A 235 -10.15 -2.20 -7.91
CA GLN A 235 -9.34 -1.54 -6.86
C GLN A 235 -10.15 -0.61 -5.96
N ASN A 236 -10.99 -1.17 -5.07
CA ASN A 236 -11.72 -0.32 -4.14
C ASN A 236 -10.63 0.29 -3.24
N PRO A 237 -10.50 1.62 -3.14
CA PRO A 237 -9.49 2.24 -2.28
C PRO A 237 -9.60 1.76 -0.82
N GLU A 238 -10.80 1.34 -0.39
CA GLU A 238 -11.02 0.72 0.91
C GLU A 238 -10.27 -0.61 1.09
N GLU A 239 -9.93 -1.29 -0.01
CA GLU A 239 -9.18 -2.54 0.00
C GLU A 239 -7.67 -2.34 0.06
N ASN A 240 -7.17 -1.12 -0.19
CA ASN A 240 -5.77 -0.75 0.04
C ASN A 240 -5.49 -0.53 1.55
N ASN A 241 -5.89 -1.51 2.36
CA ASN A 241 -5.60 -1.55 3.77
C ASN A 241 -4.98 -2.87 4.17
N ILE A 242 -4.27 -2.80 5.27
CA ILE A 242 -3.84 -3.94 6.04
C ILE A 242 -4.65 -3.99 7.32
N LYS A 243 -4.84 -5.19 7.84
CA LYS A 243 -5.69 -5.44 9.01
C LYS A 243 -4.96 -6.37 9.95
N GLY A 244 -4.81 -5.98 11.22
CA GLY A 244 -4.44 -6.86 12.32
C GLY A 244 -5.69 -7.27 13.08
N VAL A 245 -5.77 -8.53 13.49
CA VAL A 245 -6.93 -9.12 14.16
C VAL A 245 -6.48 -10.00 15.32
N GLY A 246 -7.08 -9.75 16.48
CA GLY A 246 -7.04 -10.63 17.63
C GLY A 246 -8.37 -11.34 17.78
N TRP A 247 -8.34 -12.65 17.91
CA TRP A 247 -9.53 -13.48 18.07
C TRP A 247 -9.40 -14.39 19.28
N GLY A 248 -10.33 -14.25 20.22
CA GLY A 248 -10.59 -15.17 21.32
C GLY A 248 -11.98 -15.79 21.24
N THR A 249 -12.13 -17.04 21.71
CA THR A 249 -13.40 -17.81 21.67
C THR A 249 -14.60 -17.09 22.31
N GLY A 250 -14.41 -16.21 23.30
CA GLY A 250 -15.50 -15.48 23.97
C GLY A 250 -15.78 -14.06 23.45
N THR A 251 -14.81 -13.41 22.80
CA THR A 251 -14.92 -12.02 22.31
C THR A 251 -15.18 -11.91 20.82
N ASN A 252 -14.95 -13.00 20.09
CA ASN A 252 -14.81 -13.00 18.64
C ASN A 252 -13.66 -12.05 18.22
N TYR A 253 -13.82 -11.26 17.14
CA TYR A 253 -12.76 -10.40 16.59
C TYR A 253 -12.67 -9.01 17.22
N SER A 254 -11.45 -8.58 17.54
CA SER A 254 -11.04 -7.18 17.62
C SER A 254 -10.13 -6.89 16.43
N ALA A 255 -10.34 -5.79 15.70
CA ALA A 255 -9.59 -5.50 14.49
C ALA A 255 -9.05 -4.07 14.44
N THR A 256 -7.86 -3.94 13.88
CA THR A 256 -7.21 -2.66 13.58
C THR A 256 -6.78 -2.65 12.12
N GLN A 257 -6.92 -1.50 11.45
CA GLN A 257 -6.69 -1.34 10.03
C GLN A 257 -5.90 -0.06 9.75
N LEU A 258 -4.99 -0.13 8.80
CA LEU A 258 -4.21 0.99 8.29
C LEU A 258 -4.34 1.03 6.76
N TRP A 259 -4.71 2.19 6.21
CA TRP A 259 -4.76 2.40 4.76
C TRP A 259 -3.48 3.05 4.27
N GLY A 260 -3.01 2.60 3.10
CA GLY A 260 -1.80 3.14 2.48
C GLY A 260 -0.56 3.02 3.37
N PRO A 261 -0.17 1.80 3.81
CA PRO A 261 1.05 1.62 4.57
C PRO A 261 2.25 2.17 3.76
N PRO A 262 3.19 2.88 4.42
CA PRO A 262 4.31 3.51 3.72
C PRO A 262 5.26 2.45 3.17
N LYS A 263 5.72 2.67 1.94
CA LYS A 263 6.71 1.82 1.25
C LYS A 263 8.05 2.54 1.04
N LEU A 264 8.09 3.82 1.34
CA LEU A 264 9.22 4.72 1.16
C LEU A 264 9.40 5.55 2.44
N PRO A 265 10.60 6.12 2.66
CA PRO A 265 10.84 7.02 3.76
C PRO A 265 9.87 8.19 3.78
N LEU A 266 9.39 8.51 4.98
CA LEU A 266 8.44 9.58 5.25
C LEU A 266 9.16 10.83 5.74
N GLY A 267 8.68 11.99 5.31
CA GLY A 267 9.12 13.29 5.80
C GLY A 267 7.96 14.28 5.89
N GLY A 268 8.05 15.23 6.82
CA GLY A 268 7.00 16.21 7.06
C GLY A 268 5.81 15.63 7.82
N LEU A 269 4.60 15.82 7.29
CA LEU A 269 3.37 15.40 7.94
C LEU A 269 2.77 14.18 7.24
N TRP A 270 2.72 13.05 7.94
CA TRP A 270 2.06 11.82 7.49
C TRP A 270 0.68 11.70 8.14
N ARG A 271 -0.37 11.51 7.32
CA ARG A 271 -1.77 11.40 7.80
C ARG A 271 -2.45 10.11 7.37
N PRO A 272 -2.07 8.95 7.95
CA PRO A 272 -2.70 7.69 7.58
C PRO A 272 -4.15 7.63 8.06
N TRP A 273 -5.03 7.07 7.24
CA TRP A 273 -6.37 6.67 7.67
C TRP A 273 -6.27 5.35 8.42
N VAL A 274 -6.97 5.24 9.55
CA VAL A 274 -7.01 4.03 10.37
C VAL A 274 -8.42 3.74 10.89
N ARG A 275 -8.65 2.49 11.25
CA ARG A 275 -9.89 2.00 11.87
C ARG A 275 -9.54 0.99 12.93
N MET A 276 -10.10 1.17 14.12
CA MET A 276 -9.97 0.27 15.26
C MET A 276 -11.39 -0.01 15.72
N ASP A 277 -11.90 -1.21 15.46
CA ASP A 277 -13.31 -1.54 15.62
C ASP A 277 -13.49 -3.02 15.97
N ARG A 278 -14.73 -3.39 16.32
CA ARG A 278 -15.15 -4.78 16.39
C ARG A 278 -14.97 -5.41 15.01
N GLY A 279 -14.30 -6.56 14.94
CA GLY A 279 -13.95 -7.15 13.65
C GLY A 279 -15.13 -7.81 12.91
N SER A 280 -16.24 -8.03 13.61
CA SER A 280 -17.54 -8.50 13.10
C SER A 280 -18.69 -7.86 13.90
N VAL A 281 -19.90 -7.86 13.35
CA VAL A 281 -21.11 -7.38 14.04
C VAL A 281 -21.44 -8.18 15.31
N ASN A 282 -21.05 -9.45 15.33
CA ASN A 282 -21.24 -10.35 16.48
C ASN A 282 -20.07 -10.30 17.48
N SER A 283 -19.07 -9.44 17.23
CA SER A 283 -17.96 -9.25 18.15
C SER A 283 -18.32 -8.28 19.27
N VAL A 284 -17.65 -8.47 20.41
CA VAL A 284 -17.76 -7.56 21.55
C VAL A 284 -17.26 -6.17 21.15
N PRO A 285 -17.99 -5.09 21.50
CA PRO A 285 -17.54 -3.72 21.26
C PRO A 285 -16.17 -3.44 21.90
N LEU A 286 -15.36 -2.61 21.23
CA LEU A 286 -14.10 -2.17 21.82
C LEU A 286 -14.38 -1.29 23.04
N ALA A 287 -13.75 -1.60 24.16
CA ALA A 287 -13.75 -0.75 25.34
C ALA A 287 -12.74 0.41 25.17
N ARG A 288 -11.63 0.16 24.47
CA ARG A 288 -10.52 1.11 24.30
C ARG A 288 -9.81 0.93 22.97
N HIS A 289 -9.26 2.01 22.42
CA HIS A 289 -8.34 1.98 21.29
C HIS A 289 -7.12 2.85 21.55
N GLN A 290 -5.98 2.50 20.93
CA GLN A 290 -4.71 3.20 21.08
C GLN A 290 -3.93 3.25 19.77
N ALA A 291 -3.24 4.35 19.50
CA ALA A 291 -2.25 4.49 18.44
C ALA A 291 -0.97 5.06 19.04
N LEU A 292 0.16 4.38 18.83
CA LEU A 292 1.43 4.69 19.46
C LEU A 292 2.59 4.59 18.46
N ILE A 293 3.61 5.42 18.62
CA ILE A 293 4.88 5.32 17.90
C ILE A 293 5.94 4.73 18.83
N ASP A 294 6.69 3.75 18.34
CA ASP A 294 7.80 3.08 19.02
C ASP A 294 7.42 2.43 20.36
N ALA A 295 6.16 2.00 20.49
CA ALA A 295 5.73 1.19 21.63
C ALA A 295 6.49 -0.14 21.64
N ASN A 296 7.07 -0.49 22.78
CA ASN A 296 7.68 -1.78 23.05
C ASN A 296 7.07 -2.37 24.33
N PHE A 297 5.92 -3.03 24.15
CA PHE A 297 5.17 -3.63 25.24
C PHE A 297 5.89 -4.80 25.92
N HIS A 298 6.98 -5.31 25.35
CA HIS A 298 7.80 -6.35 26.00
C HIS A 298 8.73 -5.79 27.08
N LEU A 299 9.03 -4.49 27.00
CA LEU A 299 9.83 -3.77 27.98
C LEU A 299 8.99 -2.74 28.76
N ASP A 300 7.66 -2.87 28.73
CA ASP A 300 6.70 -1.91 29.29
C ASP A 300 6.94 -0.46 28.83
N GLN A 301 7.49 -0.28 27.63
CA GLN A 301 7.71 1.02 27.02
C GLN A 301 6.49 1.39 26.16
N ILE A 302 5.72 2.38 26.59
CA ILE A 302 4.50 2.80 25.88
C ILE A 302 4.79 3.55 24.57
N GLY A 303 5.99 4.09 24.41
CA GLY A 303 6.35 4.93 23.25
C GLY A 303 5.62 6.28 23.25
N THR A 304 5.53 6.91 22.08
CA THR A 304 4.80 8.18 21.91
C THR A 304 3.33 7.90 21.63
N VAL A 305 2.44 8.32 22.53
CA VAL A 305 0.99 8.14 22.37
C VAL A 305 0.43 9.18 21.41
N LEU A 306 -0.04 8.74 20.24
CA LEU A 306 -0.78 9.59 19.30
C LEU A 306 -2.25 9.68 19.67
N ARG A 307 -2.81 8.56 20.17
CA ARG A 307 -4.22 8.45 20.54
C ARG A 307 -4.43 7.39 21.61
N ASN A 308 -5.31 7.66 22.55
CA ASN A 308 -5.75 6.72 23.58
C ASN A 308 -7.14 7.13 24.08
N ALA A 309 -8.20 6.43 23.67
CA ALA A 309 -9.58 6.77 24.03
C ALA A 309 -10.47 5.51 24.10
N SER A 310 -11.70 5.67 24.61
CA SER A 310 -12.69 4.60 24.69
C SER A 310 -13.35 4.31 23.34
N GLY A 311 -13.98 3.13 23.23
CA GLY A 311 -14.81 2.78 22.09
C GLY A 311 -14.04 2.40 20.82
N ALA A 312 -14.78 2.15 19.75
CA ALA A 312 -14.24 2.04 18.40
C ALA A 312 -13.87 3.43 17.85
N TRP A 313 -12.96 3.48 16.88
CA TRP A 313 -12.58 4.72 16.21
C TRP A 313 -12.20 4.49 14.75
N THR A 314 -12.60 5.43 13.90
CA THR A 314 -12.18 5.53 12.50
C THR A 314 -11.83 6.98 12.22
N GLY A 315 -10.67 7.22 11.61
CA GLY A 315 -10.24 8.58 11.28
C GLY A 315 -8.80 8.64 10.83
N GLN A 316 -8.29 9.87 10.69
CA GLN A 316 -6.90 10.12 10.34
C GLN A 316 -6.06 10.29 11.61
N LEU A 317 -4.89 9.66 11.61
CA LEU A 317 -3.81 10.06 12.50
C LEU A 317 -3.07 11.24 11.88
N SER A 318 -2.32 11.99 12.70
CA SER A 318 -1.46 13.07 12.24
C SER A 318 -0.09 12.89 12.89
N ILE A 319 0.89 12.48 12.09
CA ILE A 319 2.25 12.15 12.54
C ILE A 319 3.20 13.14 11.91
N ASN A 320 3.73 14.07 12.71
CA ASN A 320 4.77 14.97 12.26
C ASN A 320 6.11 14.24 12.31
N THR A 321 6.56 13.66 11.20
CA THR A 321 7.83 12.91 11.17
C THR A 321 9.04 13.80 11.34
N ALA A 322 8.91 15.13 11.22
CA ALA A 322 9.99 16.05 11.55
C ALA A 322 10.30 16.12 13.05
N THR A 323 9.42 15.60 13.93
CA THR A 323 9.70 15.47 15.37
C THR A 323 10.30 14.11 15.74
N LEU A 324 10.47 13.21 14.77
CA LEU A 324 11.08 11.91 14.95
C LEU A 324 12.53 11.96 14.50
N THR A 325 13.38 11.14 15.12
CA THR A 325 14.76 10.96 14.65
C THR A 325 14.77 10.34 13.26
N PRO A 326 15.75 10.63 12.39
CA PRO A 326 15.90 9.88 11.14
C PRO A 326 16.11 8.39 11.39
N GLY A 327 15.49 7.52 10.60
CA GLY A 327 15.61 6.06 10.71
C GLY A 327 14.26 5.33 10.84
N TRP A 328 14.31 4.07 11.25
CA TRP A 328 13.12 3.22 11.35
C TRP A 328 12.33 3.47 12.64
N HIS A 329 11.02 3.61 12.47
CA HIS A 329 10.03 3.76 13.53
C HIS A 329 8.90 2.75 13.37
N LYS A 330 8.18 2.48 14.45
CA LYS A 330 7.07 1.53 14.47
C LYS A 330 5.76 2.22 14.86
N LEU A 331 4.76 2.19 13.99
CA LEU A 331 3.39 2.57 14.33
C LEU A 331 2.64 1.33 14.84
N THR A 332 2.09 1.40 16.05
CA THR A 332 1.26 0.35 16.64
C THR A 332 -0.16 0.83 16.86
N LEU A 333 -1.14 0.09 16.36
CA LEU A 333 -2.57 0.31 16.51
C LEU A 333 -3.19 -0.83 17.32
N GLN A 334 -3.93 -0.50 18.37
CA GLN A 334 -4.60 -1.49 19.23
C GLN A 334 -6.08 -1.17 19.40
N GLY A 335 -6.93 -2.20 19.24
CA GLY A 335 -8.33 -2.19 19.64
C GLY A 335 -8.56 -3.24 20.71
N LYS A 336 -9.03 -2.84 21.90
CA LYS A 336 -9.17 -3.69 23.09
C LYS A 336 -10.63 -3.90 23.43
N ALA A 337 -11.08 -5.15 23.44
CA ALA A 337 -12.42 -5.55 23.86
C ALA A 337 -12.33 -6.39 25.14
N LYS A 338 -13.28 -6.21 26.06
CA LYS A 338 -13.36 -7.01 27.29
C LYS A 338 -14.29 -8.20 27.06
N ASP A 339 -13.77 -9.41 27.18
CA ASP A 339 -14.56 -10.64 27.15
C ASP A 339 -15.59 -10.61 28.29
N PRO A 340 -16.91 -10.62 27.99
CA PRO A 340 -17.94 -10.57 29.01
C PRO A 340 -18.01 -11.85 29.86
N GLY A 341 -17.64 -13.00 29.29
CA GLY A 341 -17.68 -14.27 30.01
C GLY A 341 -16.45 -14.52 30.89
N THR A 342 -15.33 -13.86 30.60
CA THR A 342 -14.04 -14.22 31.17
C THR A 342 -13.27 -13.04 31.79
N GLY A 343 -13.68 -11.81 31.47
CA GLY A 343 -13.01 -10.59 31.89
C GLY A 343 -11.67 -10.32 31.19
N ALA A 344 -11.18 -11.26 30.36
CA ALA A 344 -9.95 -11.09 29.61
C ALA A 344 -10.09 -10.00 28.54
N THR A 345 -8.98 -9.37 28.17
CA THR A 345 -8.92 -8.36 27.11
C THR A 345 -8.49 -9.02 25.82
N ASN A 346 -9.38 -9.05 24.83
CA ASN A 346 -9.03 -9.39 23.46
C ASN A 346 -8.56 -8.15 22.72
N THR A 347 -7.27 -8.13 22.39
CA THR A 347 -6.64 -7.04 21.67
C THR A 347 -6.46 -7.44 20.21
N GLY A 348 -7.04 -6.66 19.29
CA GLY A 348 -6.60 -6.65 17.91
C GLY A 348 -5.46 -5.65 17.80
N SER A 349 -4.25 -6.12 17.53
CA SER A 349 -3.07 -5.27 17.37
C SER A 349 -2.59 -5.33 15.92
N LEU A 350 -2.14 -4.19 15.40
CA LEU A 350 -1.44 -4.07 14.13
C LEU A 350 -0.22 -3.19 14.34
N ALA A 351 0.97 -3.72 14.12
CA ALA A 351 2.20 -2.95 14.09
C ALA A 351 2.80 -2.90 12.69
N VAL A 352 3.30 -1.74 12.28
CA VAL A 352 3.88 -1.46 10.97
C VAL A 352 5.16 -0.67 11.15
N GLN A 353 6.22 -1.05 10.43
CA GLN A 353 7.47 -0.28 10.39
C GLN A 353 7.40 0.78 9.29
N PHE A 354 7.94 1.96 9.55
CA PHE A 354 8.12 3.02 8.57
C PHE A 354 9.46 3.72 8.79
N GLU A 355 10.12 4.11 7.71
CA GLU A 355 11.36 4.87 7.78
C GLU A 355 11.04 6.36 7.76
N VAL A 356 11.73 7.14 8.58
CA VAL A 356 11.70 8.60 8.58
C VAL A 356 12.98 9.07 7.89
N SER A 357 12.81 9.86 6.84
CA SER A 357 13.95 10.45 6.15
C SER A 357 14.70 11.42 7.08
N GLY A 358 16.02 11.50 6.92
CA GLY A 358 16.80 12.61 7.45
C GLY A 358 16.18 13.97 7.10
N ALA A 359 16.48 15.00 7.90
CA ALA A 359 16.10 16.36 7.53
C ALA A 359 16.56 16.60 6.09
N THR A 360 15.61 16.78 5.16
CA THR A 360 15.94 17.09 3.77
C THR A 360 16.92 18.26 3.80
N PRO A 361 18.08 18.16 3.12
CA PRO A 361 18.89 19.35 2.89
C PRO A 361 17.97 20.43 2.36
N ALA A 362 18.08 21.65 2.88
CA ALA A 362 17.17 22.77 2.55
C ALA A 362 17.09 23.13 1.04
N LYS A 363 17.79 22.38 0.18
CA LYS A 363 17.92 22.55 -1.27
C LYS A 363 17.47 21.34 -2.11
N CYS A 364 16.83 20.31 -1.55
CA CYS A 364 16.23 19.26 -2.38
C CYS A 364 14.93 19.77 -3.02
N GLY A 365 14.99 20.13 -4.31
CA GLY A 365 13.87 20.61 -5.12
C GLY A 365 12.84 19.54 -5.50
N VAL A 366 12.72 18.44 -4.76
CA VAL A 366 11.76 17.36 -5.03
C VAL A 366 10.91 17.09 -3.78
N PRO A 367 9.57 16.97 -3.90
CA PRO A 367 8.73 16.71 -2.73
C PRO A 367 8.98 15.30 -2.19
N ILE A 368 9.21 15.23 -0.88
CA ILE A 368 9.02 14.01 -0.08
C ILE A 368 7.56 13.55 -0.24
N GLN A 369 7.26 12.25 -0.08
CA GLN A 369 5.88 11.78 0.02
C GLN A 369 5.18 12.45 1.22
N THR A 370 4.58 13.60 0.95
CA THR A 370 3.65 14.28 1.84
C THR A 370 2.28 13.68 1.54
N HIS A 371 1.93 12.64 2.29
CA HIS A 371 0.59 12.06 2.23
C HIS A 371 -0.38 13.02 2.93
N ALA A 372 -0.87 14.01 2.19
CA ALA A 372 -2.14 14.62 2.51
C ALA A 372 -3.23 13.85 1.78
N ALA A 373 -4.02 13.11 2.54
CA ALA A 373 -5.33 12.70 2.05
C ALA A 373 -6.14 13.99 1.82
N ALA A 374 -6.60 14.19 0.59
CA ALA A 374 -7.52 15.27 0.25
C ALA A 374 -8.73 15.20 1.17
N ASP A 375 -9.17 16.34 1.69
CA ASP A 375 -10.49 16.47 2.28
C ASP A 375 -11.51 15.91 1.28
N SER A 376 -12.35 14.99 1.75
CA SER A 376 -13.21 14.09 0.98
C SER A 376 -14.35 14.77 0.18
N THR A 377 -14.28 16.09 0.00
CA THR A 377 -15.33 16.91 -0.63
C THR A 377 -14.92 17.56 -1.95
N LEU A 378 -13.66 17.49 -2.41
CA LEU A 378 -13.17 18.48 -3.40
C LEU A 378 -12.65 18.03 -4.77
N PHE A 379 -12.56 16.73 -5.11
CA PHE A 379 -11.98 16.36 -6.42
C PHE A 379 -12.79 15.29 -7.17
N ALA A 380 -13.63 15.74 -8.09
CA ALA A 380 -14.09 14.94 -9.21
C ALA A 380 -13.23 15.32 -10.43
N THR A 381 -12.34 14.44 -10.85
CA THR A 381 -11.52 14.65 -12.04
C THR A 381 -12.20 13.97 -13.23
N LYS A 382 -12.60 14.76 -14.23
CA LYS A 382 -13.01 14.24 -15.54
C LYS A 382 -11.83 14.35 -16.48
N VAL A 383 -11.27 13.22 -16.91
CA VAL A 383 -10.21 13.20 -17.93
C VAL A 383 -10.84 12.89 -19.28
N THR A 384 -10.68 13.80 -20.23
CA THR A 384 -11.20 13.66 -21.60
C THR A 384 -10.00 13.59 -22.55
N VAL A 385 -9.87 12.49 -23.28
CA VAL A 385 -8.81 12.31 -24.27
C VAL A 385 -9.42 12.42 -25.65
N THR A 386 -8.99 13.44 -26.40
CA THR A 386 -9.44 13.69 -27.79
C THR A 386 -8.28 13.43 -28.75
N PRO A 387 -8.42 12.47 -29.68
CA PRO A 387 -7.42 12.22 -30.71
C PRO A 387 -7.18 13.44 -31.61
N ALA A 388 -5.93 13.65 -32.04
CA ALA A 388 -5.52 14.83 -32.82
C ALA A 388 -6.25 15.00 -34.15
N ASN A 389 -6.80 13.91 -34.69
CA ASN A 389 -7.42 13.88 -36.02
C ASN A 389 -8.93 14.19 -36.00
N GLY A 390 -9.53 14.45 -34.83
CA GLY A 390 -10.96 14.78 -34.69
C GLY A 390 -11.95 13.69 -35.12
N LYS A 391 -11.46 12.52 -35.57
CA LYS A 391 -12.29 11.45 -36.17
C LYS A 391 -12.46 10.22 -35.28
N ALA A 392 -11.65 10.08 -34.22
CA ALA A 392 -11.76 8.95 -33.30
C ALA A 392 -12.54 9.33 -32.03
N PRO A 393 -13.30 8.39 -31.43
CA PRO A 393 -14.19 8.68 -30.32
C PRO A 393 -13.43 9.20 -29.10
N THR A 394 -13.94 10.28 -28.53
CA THR A 394 -13.47 10.85 -27.28
C THR A 394 -13.66 9.84 -26.15
N THR A 395 -12.57 9.44 -25.49
CA THR A 395 -12.67 8.60 -24.30
C THR A 395 -12.75 9.50 -23.07
N THR A 396 -13.85 9.37 -22.32
CA THR A 396 -14.04 10.06 -21.05
C THR A 396 -13.86 9.07 -19.92
N VAL A 397 -12.90 9.31 -19.03
CA VAL A 397 -12.75 8.56 -17.80
C VAL A 397 -13.29 9.42 -16.66
N ASN A 398 -14.40 8.98 -16.07
CA ASN A 398 -14.93 9.54 -14.84
C ASN A 398 -14.28 8.80 -13.67
N SER A 399 -13.35 9.44 -12.97
CA SER A 399 -12.83 8.90 -11.71
C SER A 399 -13.53 9.57 -10.54
N ASN A 400 -14.44 8.87 -9.87
CA ASN A 400 -14.88 9.19 -8.51
C ASN A 400 -13.84 8.70 -7.47
N ALA A 401 -12.56 8.79 -7.82
CA ALA A 401 -11.49 8.13 -7.08
C ALA A 401 -11.15 8.93 -5.81
N ARG A 402 -11.56 8.39 -4.67
CA ARG A 402 -10.93 8.70 -3.39
C ARG A 402 -9.55 8.05 -3.40
N ALA A 403 -8.53 8.86 -3.68
CA ALA A 403 -7.12 8.52 -3.87
C ALA A 403 -6.70 7.98 -5.26
N GLY A 404 -5.83 8.74 -5.91
CA GLY A 404 -4.68 8.26 -6.69
C GLY A 404 -4.88 7.24 -7.80
N ALA A 405 -5.57 7.61 -8.89
CA ALA A 405 -5.51 6.84 -10.13
C ALA A 405 -4.33 7.29 -11.01
N ALA A 406 -3.36 6.41 -11.26
CA ALA A 406 -2.45 6.55 -12.39
C ALA A 406 -3.20 6.16 -13.66
N LEU A 407 -3.45 7.13 -14.55
CA LEU A 407 -4.08 6.85 -15.85
C LEU A 407 -3.00 6.37 -16.83
N GLN A 408 -2.82 5.05 -16.94
CA GLN A 408 -1.99 4.44 -17.97
C GLN A 408 -2.85 4.28 -19.24
N LEU A 409 -2.73 5.22 -20.18
CA LEU A 409 -3.38 5.12 -21.49
C LEU A 409 -2.64 4.08 -22.33
N ALA A 410 -3.13 2.84 -22.36
CA ALA A 410 -2.77 1.91 -23.42
C ALA A 410 -3.30 2.46 -24.75
N ALA A 411 -2.50 2.36 -25.82
CA ALA A 411 -2.93 2.76 -27.14
C ALA A 411 -4.25 2.06 -27.51
N PRO A 412 -5.19 2.73 -28.21
CA PRO A 412 -6.43 2.08 -28.60
C PRO A 412 -6.12 0.83 -29.41
N SER A 413 -6.76 -0.29 -29.04
CA SER A 413 -6.76 -1.52 -29.82
C SER A 413 -7.44 -1.23 -31.16
N VAL A 414 -6.66 -1.26 -32.24
CA VAL A 414 -7.21 -1.19 -33.59
C VAL A 414 -7.59 -2.61 -34.01
N THR A 415 -8.89 -2.88 -34.16
CA THR A 415 -9.34 -4.12 -34.79
C THR A 415 -9.16 -4.01 -36.31
N TYR A 416 -8.30 -4.84 -36.90
CA TYR A 416 -8.12 -4.94 -38.34
C TYR A 416 -8.63 -6.30 -38.86
N LYS A 417 -9.40 -6.29 -39.95
CA LYS A 417 -9.64 -7.47 -40.80
C LYS A 417 -8.56 -7.55 -41.88
N PRO A 418 -8.04 -8.74 -42.22
CA PRO A 418 -6.93 -8.88 -43.16
C PRO A 418 -7.38 -8.75 -44.62
N ARG A 419 -6.47 -8.27 -45.49
CA ARG A 419 -6.55 -8.45 -46.94
C ARG A 419 -5.56 -9.55 -47.34
N ALA A 420 -6.01 -10.52 -48.11
CA ALA A 420 -5.18 -11.62 -48.60
C ALA A 420 -4.15 -11.10 -49.62
N GLY A 421 -2.88 -11.44 -49.39
CA GLY A 421 -1.80 -11.32 -50.38
C GLY A 421 -0.92 -10.06 -50.24
N GLY A 422 0.39 -10.28 -50.01
CA GLY A 422 1.45 -9.29 -50.26
C GLY A 422 1.94 -8.52 -49.04
N GLY A 423 3.19 -8.74 -48.65
CA GLY A 423 3.79 -8.20 -47.42
C GLY A 423 4.08 -6.70 -47.44
N THR A 424 3.83 -6.06 -46.30
CA THR A 424 4.60 -4.91 -45.77
C THR A 424 4.26 -4.76 -44.28
N ARG A 425 5.28 -4.65 -43.41
CA ARG A 425 5.08 -4.25 -42.00
C ARG A 425 4.62 -2.80 -41.99
N GLN A 426 3.37 -2.54 -41.61
CA GLN A 426 2.91 -1.20 -41.26
C GLN A 426 2.89 -1.04 -39.74
N VAL A 427 3.59 -0.03 -39.25
CA VAL A 427 3.55 0.43 -37.86
C VAL A 427 2.44 1.47 -37.75
N ALA A 428 1.39 1.17 -36.99
CA ALA A 428 0.37 2.18 -36.66
C ALA A 428 0.94 3.11 -35.59
N THR A 429 1.20 4.36 -35.97
CA THR A 429 1.62 5.42 -35.04
C THR A 429 0.38 6.19 -34.58
N ALA A 430 0.04 6.10 -33.30
CA ALA A 430 -0.99 6.96 -32.71
C ALA A 430 -0.36 8.28 -32.24
N THR A 431 -0.77 9.39 -32.85
CA THR A 431 -0.35 10.75 -32.47
C THR A 431 -1.38 11.36 -31.52
N TYR A 432 -1.03 11.52 -30.24
CA TYR A 432 -1.87 12.21 -29.27
C TYR A 432 -1.61 13.72 -29.38
N GLY A 433 -2.64 14.52 -29.70
CA GLY A 433 -2.50 15.96 -29.92
C GLY A 433 -2.94 16.83 -28.75
N ARG A 434 -3.65 16.27 -27.75
CA ARG A 434 -4.20 17.07 -26.64
C ARG A 434 -4.51 16.20 -25.43
N LEU A 435 -3.99 16.57 -24.26
CA LEU A 435 -4.54 16.14 -22.97
C LEU A 435 -5.30 17.30 -22.33
N GLN A 436 -6.46 17.04 -21.75
CA GLN A 436 -7.21 18.05 -21.01
C GLN A 436 -7.46 17.54 -19.59
N PHE A 437 -7.10 18.36 -18.60
CA PHE A 437 -7.30 18.08 -17.18
C PHE A 437 -8.32 19.08 -16.63
N ASN A 438 -9.50 18.64 -16.24
CA ASN A 438 -10.38 19.50 -15.47
C ASN A 438 -9.94 19.46 -14.00
N LEU A 439 -9.14 20.45 -13.58
CA LEU A 439 -8.87 20.69 -12.17
C LEU A 439 -10.12 21.37 -11.61
N GLY A 440 -10.89 20.67 -10.79
CA GLY A 440 -12.22 21.09 -10.33
C GLY A 440 -12.27 22.39 -9.51
N TRP A 441 -13.34 22.54 -8.73
CA TRP A 441 -13.70 23.76 -7.99
C TRP A 441 -12.54 24.36 -7.18
N LEU A 442 -12.05 25.53 -7.62
CA LEU A 442 -11.14 26.37 -6.85
C LEU A 442 -11.95 27.54 -6.28
N THR A 443 -12.13 27.58 -4.96
CA THR A 443 -12.80 28.72 -4.31
C THR A 443 -11.87 29.95 -4.29
N PRO A 444 -12.39 31.18 -4.44
CA PRO A 444 -11.57 32.41 -4.49
C PRO A 444 -10.65 32.66 -3.28
N SER A 445 -10.82 31.94 -2.17
CA SER A 445 -9.98 32.05 -0.97
C SER A 445 -8.59 31.41 -1.12
N THR A 446 -8.36 30.55 -2.10
CA THR A 446 -7.02 29.99 -2.38
C THR A 446 -6.16 30.99 -3.14
N ARG A 447 -5.18 31.59 -2.47
CA ARG A 447 -4.13 32.38 -3.12
C ARG A 447 -3.27 31.44 -3.97
N LEU A 448 -3.57 31.36 -5.28
CA LEU A 448 -2.69 30.69 -6.27
C LEU A 448 -1.40 31.48 -6.57
N ALA A 449 -1.14 32.59 -5.87
CA ALA A 449 0.13 33.30 -5.94
C ALA A 449 1.28 32.35 -5.53
N GLY A 450 2.08 31.93 -6.51
CA GLY A 450 3.19 30.99 -6.34
C GLY A 450 2.83 29.51 -6.59
N ALA A 451 1.65 29.19 -7.11
CA ALA A 451 1.35 27.83 -7.57
C ALA A 451 2.28 27.43 -8.73
N SER A 452 2.71 26.17 -8.74
CA SER A 452 3.63 25.65 -9.74
C SER A 452 3.07 24.35 -10.30
N LEU A 453 2.96 24.27 -11.62
CA LEU A 453 2.62 23.05 -12.32
C LEU A 453 3.93 22.37 -12.75
N TRP A 454 4.07 21.08 -12.50
CA TRP A 454 5.26 20.32 -12.86
C TRP A 454 4.90 19.24 -13.88
N VAL A 455 5.73 19.10 -14.91
CA VAL A 455 5.56 18.09 -15.96
C VAL A 455 6.80 17.23 -16.02
N TYR A 456 6.61 15.91 -16.09
CA TYR A 456 7.69 14.94 -16.25
C TYR A 456 7.62 14.29 -17.63
N LEU A 457 8.73 14.36 -18.36
CA LEU A 457 8.89 13.67 -19.63
C LEU A 457 9.68 12.38 -19.40
N ALA A 458 9.15 11.22 -19.78
CA ALA A 458 9.85 9.94 -19.56
C ALA A 458 11.21 9.91 -20.29
N LYS A 459 12.21 9.30 -19.65
CA LYS A 459 13.55 9.10 -20.22
C LYS A 459 13.45 8.41 -21.59
N GLY A 460 14.13 8.96 -22.60
CA GLY A 460 14.12 8.43 -23.97
C GLY A 460 13.00 8.94 -24.87
N SER A 461 12.20 9.92 -24.44
CA SER A 461 11.22 10.57 -25.32
C SER A 461 11.94 11.42 -26.39
N PRO A 462 11.80 11.13 -27.69
CA PRO A 462 12.48 11.90 -28.73
C PRO A 462 11.82 13.29 -28.94
N GLY A 463 12.67 14.29 -29.19
CA GLY A 463 12.29 15.64 -29.62
C GLY A 463 12.11 16.66 -28.49
N SER A 464 12.14 17.95 -28.88
CA SER A 464 11.68 19.05 -28.03
C SER A 464 10.16 19.15 -28.11
N ARG A 465 9.48 19.47 -27.01
CA ARG A 465 8.04 19.68 -26.93
C ARG A 465 7.73 20.96 -26.19
N THR A 466 6.65 21.61 -26.55
CA THR A 466 6.13 22.72 -25.74
C THR A 466 4.99 22.20 -24.89
N ALA A 467 5.07 22.40 -23.58
CA ALA A 467 3.94 22.30 -22.68
C ALA A 467 3.32 23.69 -22.53
N THR A 468 2.05 23.83 -22.90
CA THR A 468 1.30 25.09 -22.78
C THR A 468 0.09 24.88 -21.88
N LEU A 469 0.00 25.67 -20.81
CA LEU A 469 -1.18 25.72 -19.95
C LEU A 469 -2.05 26.91 -20.35
N ALA A 470 -3.31 26.67 -20.66
CA ALA A 470 -4.30 27.70 -20.97
C ALA A 470 -5.51 27.60 -20.05
N ALA A 471 -6.12 28.75 -19.73
CA ALA A 471 -7.46 28.79 -19.16
C ALA A 471 -8.49 28.59 -20.28
N LEU A 472 -9.54 27.82 -20.01
CA LEU A 472 -10.70 27.68 -20.90
C LEU A 472 -11.83 28.59 -20.41
N ASP A 473 -12.40 29.36 -21.31
CA ASP A 473 -13.56 30.21 -21.02
C ASP A 473 -14.86 29.38 -21.21
N GLY A 474 -15.68 29.28 -20.16
CA GLY A 474 -16.99 28.62 -20.17
C GLY A 474 -17.07 27.22 -19.54
N ASP A 475 -18.30 26.73 -19.35
CA ASP A 475 -18.64 25.42 -18.79
C ASP A 475 -18.67 24.28 -19.84
N SER A 476 -18.57 24.60 -21.15
CA SER A 476 -18.74 23.64 -22.25
C SER A 476 -17.45 23.40 -23.05
N LEU A 477 -17.07 22.13 -23.15
CA LEU A 477 -16.00 21.61 -24.00
C LEU A 477 -16.45 21.58 -25.47
N GLY A 478 -16.35 22.71 -26.18
CA GLY A 478 -16.48 22.74 -27.64
C GLY A 478 -15.28 22.10 -28.32
N ALA A 479 -15.50 21.31 -29.37
CA ALA A 479 -14.47 20.54 -30.07
C ALA A 479 -13.45 21.39 -30.87
N ASP A 480 -13.69 22.70 -31.02
CA ASP A 480 -12.96 23.53 -31.99
C ASP A 480 -12.01 24.54 -31.35
N ALA A 481 -10.78 24.53 -31.89
CA ALA A 481 -9.65 25.45 -31.71
C ALA A 481 -9.15 25.75 -30.28
N LEU A 482 -7.82 25.91 -30.15
CA LEU A 482 -7.22 26.52 -28.96
C LEU A 482 -7.72 27.97 -28.83
N PRO A 483 -8.04 28.45 -27.62
CA PRO A 483 -8.28 29.87 -27.44
C PRO A 483 -7.05 30.66 -27.88
N ALA A 484 -7.28 31.85 -28.43
CA ALA A 484 -6.23 32.76 -28.89
C ALA A 484 -5.17 33.01 -27.78
N PRO A 485 -3.94 33.45 -28.14
CA PRO A 485 -2.80 33.61 -27.20
C PRO A 485 -3.10 34.37 -25.90
N ALA A 486 -4.13 35.21 -25.88
CA ALA A 486 -4.63 35.93 -24.70
C ALA A 486 -5.06 35.02 -23.52
N GLY A 487 -5.33 33.72 -23.74
CA GLY A 487 -5.73 32.77 -22.69
C GLY A 487 -4.60 31.95 -22.04
N ARG A 488 -3.34 32.14 -22.43
CA ARG A 488 -2.21 31.33 -21.92
C ARG A 488 -1.79 31.74 -20.50
N LEU A 489 -1.80 30.79 -19.58
CA LEU A 489 -1.39 30.97 -18.18
C LEU A 489 0.09 30.65 -17.96
N GLY A 490 0.68 29.78 -18.77
CA GLY A 490 2.09 29.40 -18.66
C GLY A 490 2.55 28.56 -19.84
N GLN A 491 3.85 28.59 -20.12
CA GLN A 491 4.45 27.81 -21.20
C GLN A 491 5.87 27.40 -20.82
N ALA A 492 6.25 26.15 -21.11
CA ALA A 492 7.61 25.65 -20.94
C ALA A 492 8.00 24.79 -22.13
N VAL A 493 9.26 24.90 -22.56
CA VAL A 493 9.84 24.04 -23.59
C VAL A 493 10.54 22.86 -22.90
N LEU A 494 10.00 21.67 -23.12
CA LEU A 494 10.53 20.37 -22.70
C LEU A 494 11.49 19.86 -23.78
N THR A 495 12.78 20.14 -23.64
CA THR A 495 13.80 19.66 -24.61
C THR A 495 14.17 18.19 -24.38
N ALA A 496 14.89 17.55 -25.30
CA ALA A 496 15.41 16.20 -25.07
C ALA A 496 16.28 16.09 -23.79
N ALA A 497 16.94 17.18 -23.40
CA ALA A 497 17.67 17.30 -22.14
C ALA A 497 16.77 17.31 -20.89
N SER A 498 15.46 17.56 -21.07
CA SER A 498 14.45 17.45 -20.00
C SER A 498 13.84 16.05 -19.85
N THR A 499 14.28 15.07 -20.66
CA THR A 499 13.85 13.69 -20.45
C THR A 499 14.42 13.16 -19.13
N GLY A 500 13.55 12.57 -18.30
CA GLY A 500 13.93 12.11 -16.97
C GLY A 500 13.98 13.20 -15.90
N THR A 501 13.59 14.44 -16.20
CA THR A 501 13.55 15.54 -15.22
C THR A 501 12.15 16.16 -15.11
N TRP A 502 11.86 16.68 -13.92
CA TRP A 502 10.66 17.49 -13.69
C TRP A 502 10.89 18.91 -14.18
N VAL A 503 10.03 19.41 -15.05
CA VAL A 503 10.08 20.78 -15.55
C VAL A 503 8.93 21.58 -14.95
N GLN A 504 9.27 22.70 -14.31
CA GLN A 504 8.30 23.65 -13.80
C GLN A 504 7.71 24.43 -14.98
N LEU A 505 6.38 24.47 -15.07
CA LEU A 505 5.65 25.41 -15.90
C LEU A 505 5.50 26.71 -15.11
N PRO A 506 6.23 27.79 -15.47
CA PRO A 506 6.04 29.07 -14.82
C PRO A 506 4.64 29.57 -15.14
N LEU A 507 3.82 29.73 -14.11
CA LEU A 507 2.51 30.34 -14.22
C LEU A 507 2.67 31.86 -14.10
N ASP A 508 2.08 32.60 -15.02
CA ASP A 508 2.00 34.05 -14.95
C ASP A 508 0.99 34.42 -13.85
N PRO A 509 1.45 34.92 -12.69
CA PRO A 509 0.59 35.15 -11.54
C PRO A 509 -0.46 36.22 -11.82
N VAL A 510 -0.17 37.18 -12.71
CA VAL A 510 -1.08 38.25 -13.09
C VAL A 510 -2.22 37.68 -13.93
N LYS A 511 -1.90 36.81 -14.91
CA LYS A 511 -2.92 36.16 -15.75
C LYS A 511 -3.76 35.16 -14.99
N VAL A 512 -3.17 34.40 -14.06
CA VAL A 512 -3.91 33.49 -13.18
C VAL A 512 -4.88 34.29 -12.29
N ALA A 513 -4.42 35.38 -11.67
CA ALA A 513 -5.28 36.24 -10.86
C ALA A 513 -6.41 36.88 -11.68
N ALA A 514 -6.11 37.39 -12.87
CA ALA A 514 -7.11 37.97 -13.77
C ALA A 514 -8.17 36.95 -14.23
N LYS A 515 -7.76 35.71 -14.51
CA LYS A 515 -8.69 34.63 -14.88
C LYS A 515 -9.52 34.15 -13.68
N LEU A 516 -8.95 34.05 -12.48
CA LEU A 516 -9.72 33.72 -11.27
C LEU A 516 -10.75 34.81 -10.95
N ALA A 517 -10.41 36.09 -11.17
CA ALA A 517 -11.33 37.20 -10.95
C ALA A 517 -12.53 37.18 -11.92
N THR A 518 -12.35 36.66 -13.14
CA THR A 518 -13.38 36.65 -14.20
C THR A 518 -14.15 35.34 -14.30
N ALA A 519 -13.57 34.20 -13.94
CA ALA A 519 -14.17 32.87 -14.14
C ALA A 519 -15.17 32.43 -13.04
N GLY A 520 -15.34 33.21 -11.97
CA GLY A 520 -16.14 32.80 -10.82
C GLY A 520 -15.50 31.63 -10.04
N LYS A 521 -16.31 30.74 -9.44
CA LYS A 521 -15.81 29.62 -8.60
C LYS A 521 -15.17 28.45 -9.37
N LYS A 522 -14.94 28.58 -10.68
CA LYS A 522 -14.42 27.49 -11.54
C LYS A 522 -13.31 27.99 -12.45
N LEU A 523 -12.19 27.29 -12.49
CA LEU A 523 -11.11 27.53 -13.45
C LEU A 523 -10.82 26.24 -14.21
N ASN A 524 -11.27 26.16 -15.46
CA ASN A 524 -10.95 25.03 -16.33
C ASN A 524 -9.55 25.24 -16.94
N LEU A 525 -8.64 24.28 -16.74
CA LEU A 525 -7.28 24.33 -17.29
C LEU A 525 -7.09 23.31 -18.42
N ALA A 526 -6.35 23.68 -19.46
CA ALA A 526 -5.94 22.77 -20.53
C ALA A 526 -4.42 22.76 -20.66
N LEU A 527 -3.81 21.58 -20.51
CA LEU A 527 -2.38 21.37 -20.75
C LEU A 527 -2.19 20.77 -22.14
N THR A 528 -1.76 21.59 -23.10
CA THR A 528 -1.46 21.10 -24.45
C THR A 528 0.02 20.77 -24.55
N LEU A 529 0.34 19.60 -25.09
CA LEU A 529 1.69 19.21 -25.47
C LEU A 529 1.76 19.22 -26.99
N ASP A 530 2.70 19.98 -27.57
CA ASP A 530 2.85 20.01 -29.03
C ASP A 530 3.16 18.61 -29.56
N ALA A 531 2.52 18.27 -30.69
CA ALA A 531 2.56 16.95 -31.31
C ALA A 531 3.93 16.66 -31.95
N GLY A 532 4.91 16.26 -31.15
CA GLY A 532 6.07 15.48 -31.60
C GLY A 532 5.78 13.98 -31.58
N ALA A 533 6.76 13.15 -31.99
CA ALA A 533 6.74 11.66 -31.99
C ALA A 533 6.09 11.00 -30.74
N PRO A 534 5.64 9.73 -30.78
CA PRO A 534 5.02 9.08 -29.61
C PRO A 534 5.91 9.07 -28.36
N GLY A 535 5.32 9.23 -27.17
CA GLY A 535 6.02 9.22 -25.87
C GLY A 535 5.05 9.10 -24.67
N SER A 536 5.57 8.74 -23.49
CA SER A 536 4.82 8.64 -22.22
C SER A 536 5.10 9.86 -21.32
N PHE A 537 4.10 10.34 -20.59
CA PHE A 537 4.20 11.55 -19.75
C PHE A 537 3.43 11.40 -18.43
N VAL A 538 3.87 12.15 -17.42
CA VAL A 538 3.20 12.28 -16.11
C VAL A 538 3.05 13.77 -15.79
N VAL A 539 1.89 14.17 -15.27
CA VAL A 539 1.56 15.57 -14.93
C VAL A 539 1.19 15.65 -13.45
N ALA A 540 1.76 16.62 -12.73
CA ALA A 540 1.45 16.89 -11.32
C ALA A 540 1.28 18.39 -11.05
N ALA A 541 0.22 18.78 -10.33
CA ALA A 541 -0.10 20.19 -10.02
C ALA A 541 -0.06 20.47 -8.50
N SER A 542 0.61 21.54 -8.08
CA SER A 542 0.67 21.94 -6.66
C SER A 542 0.17 23.38 -6.45
N ALA A 543 -0.71 23.58 -5.45
CA ALA A 543 -1.15 24.89 -4.99
C ALA A 543 -0.40 25.27 -3.70
N SER A 544 0.11 26.49 -3.61
CA SER A 544 0.96 26.94 -2.49
C SER A 544 0.18 27.17 -1.18
N LYS A 545 0.92 27.02 -0.07
CA LYS A 545 0.56 27.14 1.37
C LYS A 545 -0.57 26.23 1.87
N GLY A 546 -0.20 24.98 2.14
CA GLY A 546 -0.87 24.17 3.18
C GLY A 546 -1.60 22.91 2.73
N ALA A 547 -1.67 22.62 1.43
CA ALA A 547 -2.29 21.39 0.92
C ALA A 547 -1.35 20.65 -0.05
N PRO A 548 -0.79 19.49 0.34
CA PRO A 548 -0.05 18.64 -0.59
C PRO A 548 -0.95 17.81 -1.53
N LEU A 549 -0.48 17.68 -2.78
CA LEU A 549 -0.97 16.78 -3.82
C LEU A 549 -0.20 15.45 -3.75
N LEU A 550 -0.89 14.34 -4.03
CA LEU A 550 -0.34 12.99 -4.19
C LEU A 550 0.60 12.91 -5.41
N LEU A 551 1.90 12.62 -5.18
CA LEU A 551 2.86 12.23 -6.21
C LEU A 551 2.95 10.71 -6.33
N LEU A 552 2.98 10.22 -7.57
CA LEU A 552 3.59 8.93 -7.93
C LEU A 552 4.81 9.24 -8.79
N THR A 553 6.01 9.00 -8.25
CA THR A 553 7.29 9.07 -8.97
C THR A 553 8.08 7.78 -8.77
N PRO A 554 8.93 7.38 -9.73
CA PRO A 554 10.02 6.47 -9.45
C PRO A 554 10.99 7.16 -8.47
N ALA A 555 11.57 6.34 -7.59
CA ALA A 555 12.53 6.76 -6.57
C ALA A 555 13.74 7.50 -7.17
N CYS A 556 14.45 8.24 -6.30
CA CYS A 556 15.79 8.76 -6.60
C CYS A 556 16.70 7.67 -7.18
#